data_AF-A0AAD6Q3X9-F1
#
_entry.id   AF-A0AAD6Q3X9-F1
#
_cell.length_a   1.000
_cell.length_b   1.000
_cell.length_c   1.000
_cell.angle_alpha   90.00
_cell.angle_beta   90.00
_cell.angle_gamma   90.00
#
_symmetry.space_group_name_H-M   'P 1'
#
loop_
_entity.id
_entity.type
_entity.pdbx_description
1 polymer ?
#
loop_
_entity_poly.entity_id
_entity_poly.type
_entity_poly.pdbx_seq_one_letter_code
_entity_poly.pdbx_strand_id
1 'polypeptide(L)'
;MIIGAVIGVVVHKRNNKSSSDPVPPPELTPATSLKAVCSVTQYPASCFSSISALEMGNTTDPAVLFKLSLRVVMNELSKLKDYPDKLIQSINDTILQDALKVCSTVFDDAVDRLNDSISSMVVGEGLSAVDDFALFFLAHRDR
;
A
#
# COMPACT_ATOMS: atom_id res chain seq x y z
N MET A 1 19.57 -14.36 -0.37
CA MET A 1 20.64 -13.50 -0.88
C MET A 1 21.00 -13.97 -2.28
N ILE A 2 20.52 -13.26 -3.31
CA ILE A 2 20.95 -13.47 -4.69
C ILE A 2 21.45 -12.12 -5.15
N ILE A 3 22.77 -11.97 -5.19
CA ILE A 3 23.43 -10.80 -5.79
C ILE A 3 23.38 -11.05 -7.30
N GLY A 4 22.41 -10.46 -7.98
CA GLY A 4 22.38 -10.43 -9.45
C GLY A 4 23.34 -9.36 -9.95
N ALA A 5 24.50 -9.77 -10.46
CA ALA A 5 25.39 -8.88 -11.20
C ALA A 5 24.89 -8.79 -12.65
N VAL A 6 24.60 -7.57 -13.12
CA VAL A 6 24.26 -7.32 -14.53
C VAL A 6 25.42 -6.55 -15.19
N ILE A 7 25.95 -7.14 -16.25
CA ILE A 7 27.06 -6.61 -17.04
C ILE A 7 26.51 -5.50 -17.96
N GLY A 8 27.01 -4.28 -17.79
CA GLY A 8 26.66 -3.14 -18.65
C GLY A 8 27.41 -3.18 -19.98
N VAL A 9 26.69 -3.00 -21.08
CA VAL A 9 27.28 -2.78 -22.41
C VAL A 9 27.66 -1.31 -22.54
N VAL A 10 28.95 -1.03 -22.73
CA VAL A 10 29.46 0.32 -23.05
C VAL A 10 29.05 0.67 -24.48
N VAL A 11 28.14 1.63 -24.66
CA VAL A 11 27.84 2.22 -25.97
C VAL A 11 28.82 3.35 -26.26
N HIS A 12 29.50 3.21 -27.39
CA HIS A 12 30.51 4.13 -27.91
C HIS A 12 29.89 5.50 -28.26
N LYS A 13 30.46 6.58 -27.73
CA LYS A 13 30.06 7.98 -27.95
C LYS A 13 30.30 8.38 -29.41
N ARG A 14 29.24 8.50 -30.22
CA ARG A 14 29.27 9.25 -31.48
C ARG A 14 28.65 10.62 -31.27
N ASN A 15 29.49 11.63 -31.38
CA ASN A 15 29.13 13.04 -31.31
C ASN A 15 28.33 13.43 -32.56
N ASN A 16 27.02 13.63 -32.43
CA ASN A 16 26.22 14.35 -33.42
C ASN A 16 25.22 15.25 -32.70
N LYS A 17 25.30 16.55 -33.03
CA LYS A 17 24.39 17.60 -32.56
C LYS A 17 22.95 17.23 -32.94
N SER A 18 22.07 17.14 -31.96
CA SER A 18 20.62 17.23 -32.16
C SER A 18 20.02 17.82 -30.89
N SER A 19 19.29 18.92 -31.09
CA SER A 19 18.60 19.68 -30.06
C SER A 19 17.81 18.74 -29.15
N SER A 20 18.22 18.64 -27.89
CA SER A 20 17.48 17.93 -26.87
C SER A 20 16.69 18.98 -26.11
N ASP A 21 15.40 19.09 -26.41
CA ASP A 21 14.47 19.74 -25.49
C ASP A 21 14.66 19.07 -24.11
N PRO A 22 14.78 19.85 -23.02
CA PRO A 22 14.87 19.26 -21.70
C PRO A 22 13.56 18.52 -21.44
N VAL A 23 13.61 17.19 -21.36
CA VAL A 23 12.51 16.37 -20.89
C VAL A 23 12.11 16.94 -19.52
N PRO A 24 10.87 17.43 -19.34
CA PRO A 24 10.44 17.95 -18.07
C PRO A 24 10.63 16.87 -17.00
N PRO A 25 11.12 17.20 -15.80
CA PRO A 25 11.15 16.25 -14.70
C PRO A 25 9.74 15.66 -14.53
N PRO A 26 9.61 14.34 -14.29
CA PRO A 26 8.31 13.71 -14.20
C PRO A 26 7.47 14.42 -13.15
N GLU A 27 6.37 15.03 -13.57
CA GLU A 27 5.40 15.67 -12.68
C GLU A 27 4.96 14.61 -11.66
N LEU A 28 5.17 14.91 -10.37
CA LEU A 28 4.73 14.05 -9.27
C LEU A 28 3.22 14.19 -9.15
N THR A 29 2.48 13.45 -9.97
CA THR A 29 1.02 13.34 -9.84
C THR A 29 0.68 12.31 -8.76
N PRO A 30 -0.47 12.46 -8.06
CA PRO A 30 -0.97 11.44 -7.13
C PRO A 30 -1.03 10.04 -7.74
N ALA A 31 -1.42 9.95 -9.02
CA ALA A 31 -1.52 8.68 -9.75
C ALA A 31 -0.14 8.04 -9.99
N THR A 32 0.89 8.82 -10.31
CA THR A 32 2.26 8.31 -10.49
C THR A 32 2.88 7.87 -9.17
N SER A 33 2.65 8.62 -8.09
CA SER A 33 3.10 8.25 -6.75
C SER A 33 2.42 6.97 -6.26
N LEU A 34 1.10 6.86 -6.46
CA LEU A 34 0.36 5.64 -6.12
C LEU A 34 0.87 4.43 -6.91
N LYS A 35 1.14 4.58 -8.21
CA LYS A 35 1.71 3.49 -9.02
C LYS A 35 3.06 3.02 -8.48
N ALA A 36 3.93 3.95 -8.06
CA ALA A 36 5.22 3.60 -7.47
C ALA A 36 5.04 2.79 -6.17
N VAL A 37 4.17 3.23 -5.27
CA VAL A 37 3.86 2.53 -4.01
C VAL A 37 3.28 1.14 -4.29
N CYS A 38 2.30 1.02 -5.19
CA CYS A 38 1.69 -0.26 -5.50
C CYS A 38 2.64 -1.23 -6.22
N SER A 39 3.64 -0.73 -6.96
CA SER A 39 4.58 -1.57 -7.71
C SER A 39 5.43 -2.49 -6.84
N VAL A 40 5.64 -2.14 -5.57
CA VAL A 40 6.42 -2.94 -4.61
C VAL A 40 5.54 -3.85 -3.74
N THR A 41 4.23 -3.88 -3.98
CA THR A 41 3.30 -4.76 -3.26
C THR A 41 3.20 -6.14 -3.92
N GLN A 42 2.78 -7.14 -3.16
CA GLN A 42 2.52 -8.48 -3.69
C GLN A 42 1.38 -8.50 -4.71
N TYR A 43 0.43 -7.55 -4.64
CA TYR A 43 -0.72 -7.45 -5.54
C TYR A 43 -0.87 -6.04 -6.13
N PRO A 44 -0.02 -5.66 -7.10
CA PRO A 44 0.04 -4.28 -7.61
C PRO A 44 -1.28 -3.79 -8.22
N ALA A 45 -1.96 -4.65 -8.97
CA ALA A 45 -3.24 -4.29 -9.61
C ALA A 45 -4.34 -4.04 -8.57
N SER A 46 -4.47 -4.95 -7.59
CA SER A 46 -5.43 -4.81 -6.49
C SER A 46 -5.15 -3.57 -5.66
N CYS A 47 -3.88 -3.32 -5.31
CA CYS A 47 -3.47 -2.11 -4.59
C CYS A 47 -3.94 -0.85 -5.32
N PHE A 48 -3.65 -0.74 -6.62
CA PHE A 48 -4.03 0.43 -7.40
C PHE A 48 -5.54 0.60 -7.47
N SER A 49 -6.29 -0.45 -7.82
CA SER A 49 -7.75 -0.38 -7.91
C SER A 49 -8.41 -0.05 -6.56
N SER A 50 -7.94 -0.64 -5.46
CA SER A 50 -8.51 -0.41 -4.13
C SER A 50 -8.26 1.00 -3.60
N ILE A 51 -7.09 1.59 -3.84
CA ILE A 51 -6.74 2.92 -3.34
C ILE A 51 -7.25 4.02 -4.28
N SER A 52 -7.16 3.82 -5.59
CA SER A 52 -7.64 4.80 -6.60
C SER A 52 -9.15 5.02 -6.56
N ALA A 53 -9.91 4.05 -6.04
CA ALA A 53 -11.36 4.18 -5.81
C ALA A 53 -11.71 5.13 -4.67
N LEU A 54 -10.76 5.47 -3.80
CA LEU A 54 -10.94 6.50 -2.79
C LEU A 54 -10.66 7.88 -3.39
N GLU A 55 -11.35 8.92 -2.92
CA GLU A 55 -11.07 10.30 -3.30
C GLU A 55 -9.66 10.70 -2.84
N MET A 56 -8.67 10.43 -3.68
CA MET A 56 -7.28 10.87 -3.54
C MET A 56 -7.18 12.36 -3.87
N GLY A 57 -7.92 13.22 -3.16
CA GLY A 57 -8.02 14.64 -3.50
C GLY A 57 -6.64 15.24 -3.75
N ASN A 58 -6.28 15.48 -5.02
CA ASN A 58 -5.01 15.98 -5.59
C ASN A 58 -3.72 15.92 -4.75
N THR A 59 -3.56 14.94 -3.87
CA THR A 59 -2.51 14.93 -2.85
C THR A 59 -1.50 13.84 -3.14
N THR A 60 -0.23 14.21 -3.05
CA THR A 60 0.92 13.32 -3.10
C THR A 60 1.49 13.04 -1.72
N ASP A 61 0.83 13.53 -0.66
CA ASP A 61 1.27 13.37 0.73
C ASP A 61 1.28 11.88 1.12
N PRO A 62 2.45 11.29 1.41
CA PRO A 62 2.59 9.91 1.84
C PRO A 62 1.72 9.57 3.07
N ALA A 63 1.56 10.49 4.01
CA ALA A 63 0.76 10.28 5.21
C ALA A 63 -0.74 10.18 4.89
N VAL A 64 -1.22 10.99 3.94
CA VAL A 64 -2.61 10.92 3.47
C VAL A 64 -2.83 9.62 2.68
N LEU A 65 -1.90 9.26 1.79
CA LEU A 65 -1.98 8.00 1.03
C LEU A 65 -1.99 6.77 1.94
N PHE A 66 -1.19 6.78 3.01
CA PHE A 66 -1.18 5.70 3.99
C PHE A 66 -2.49 5.65 4.80
N LYS A 67 -3.03 6.79 5.25
CA LYS A 67 -4.36 6.84 5.90
C LYS A 67 -5.48 6.31 5.00
N LEU A 68 -5.44 6.64 3.71
CA LEU A 68 -6.39 6.10 2.73
C LEU A 68 -6.23 4.57 2.63
N SER A 69 -5.01 4.07 2.60
CA SER A 69 -4.73 2.62 2.58
C SER A 69 -5.30 1.92 3.81
N LEU A 70 -5.12 2.48 5.01
CA LEU A 70 -5.72 1.92 6.24
C LEU A 70 -7.25 1.95 6.20
N ARG A 71 -7.85 3.00 5.63
CA ARG A 71 -9.31 3.09 5.46
C ARG A 71 -9.84 2.02 4.52
N VAL A 72 -9.14 1.71 3.43
CA VAL A 72 -9.50 0.57 2.55
C VAL A 72 -9.58 -0.71 3.37
N VAL A 73 -8.53 -1.02 4.13
CA VAL A 73 -8.45 -2.26 4.92
C VAL A 73 -9.57 -2.30 5.95
N MET A 74 -9.82 -1.20 6.67
CA MET A 74 -10.87 -1.11 7.68
C MET A 74 -12.26 -1.37 7.09
N ASN A 75 -12.54 -0.79 5.92
CA ASN A 75 -13.82 -0.96 5.23
C ASN A 75 -14.04 -2.42 4.82
N GLU A 76 -13.02 -3.10 4.30
CA GLU A 76 -13.14 -4.51 3.92
C GLU A 76 -13.25 -5.43 5.16
N LEU A 77 -12.44 -5.20 6.21
CA LEU A 77 -12.55 -5.96 7.45
C LEU A 77 -13.92 -5.80 8.12
N SER A 78 -14.47 -4.59 8.12
CA SER A 78 -15.80 -4.33 8.68
C SER A 78 -16.92 -5.08 7.96
N LYS A 79 -16.75 -5.40 6.67
CA LYS A 79 -17.71 -6.25 5.93
C LYS A 79 -17.53 -7.73 6.24
N LEU A 80 -16.30 -8.15 6.55
CA LEU A 80 -15.95 -9.55 6.82
C LEU A 80 -16.24 -9.97 8.26
N LYS A 81 -16.17 -9.05 9.23
CA LYS A 81 -16.28 -9.38 10.66
C LYS A 81 -17.58 -10.13 11.02
N ASP A 82 -18.70 -9.78 10.38
CA ASP A 82 -20.00 -10.42 10.66
C ASP A 82 -20.20 -11.72 9.87
N TYR A 83 -19.27 -12.05 8.96
CA TYR A 83 -19.42 -13.17 8.04
C TYR A 83 -19.27 -14.54 8.74
N PRO A 84 -18.27 -14.77 9.61
CA PRO A 84 -18.18 -16.00 10.38
C PRO A 84 -19.45 -16.31 11.18
N ASP A 85 -20.02 -15.31 11.86
CA ASP A 85 -21.23 -15.49 12.66
C ASP A 85 -22.44 -15.88 11.80
N LYS A 86 -22.59 -15.29 10.62
CA LYS A 86 -23.63 -15.67 9.64
C LYS A 86 -23.45 -17.11 9.15
N LEU A 87 -22.21 -17.55 8.94
CA LEU A 87 -21.92 -18.91 8.51
C LEU A 87 -22.18 -19.92 9.63
N ILE A 88 -21.82 -19.61 10.88
CA ILE A 88 -22.08 -20.46 12.04
C ILE A 88 -23.57 -20.79 12.15
N GLN A 89 -24.46 -19.82 11.90
CA GLN A 89 -25.91 -20.02 11.94
C GLN A 89 -26.43 -21.01 10.88
N SER A 90 -25.65 -21.28 9.83
CA SER A 90 -26.05 -22.10 8.69
C SER A 90 -25.38 -23.48 8.64
N ILE A 91 -24.53 -23.81 9.64
CA ILE A 91 -23.69 -25.01 9.64
C ILE A 91 -23.97 -25.83 10.90
N ASN A 92 -24.10 -27.16 10.75
CA ASN A 92 -24.30 -28.10 11.88
C ASN A 92 -23.00 -28.77 12.35
N ASP A 93 -21.93 -28.68 11.56
CA ASP A 93 -20.62 -29.26 11.90
C ASP A 93 -19.95 -28.42 12.99
N THR A 94 -19.72 -29.04 14.15
CA THR A 94 -19.16 -28.37 15.33
C THR A 94 -17.70 -27.97 15.14
N ILE A 95 -16.92 -28.74 14.37
CA ILE A 95 -15.52 -28.42 14.07
C ILE A 95 -15.46 -27.16 13.20
N LEU A 96 -16.33 -27.08 12.19
CA LEU A 96 -16.44 -25.88 11.35
C LEU A 96 -16.94 -24.68 12.13
N GLN A 97 -17.90 -24.86 13.04
CA GLN A 97 -18.35 -23.76 13.91
C GLN A 97 -17.22 -23.23 14.78
N ASP A 98 -16.41 -24.10 15.39
CA ASP A 98 -15.30 -23.68 16.24
C ASP A 98 -14.21 -22.97 15.43
N ALA A 99 -13.90 -23.45 14.21
CA ALA A 99 -13.00 -22.75 13.31
C ALA A 99 -13.51 -21.35 12.94
N LEU A 100 -14.82 -21.20 12.69
CA LEU A 100 -15.43 -19.91 12.40
C LEU A 100 -15.45 -18.97 13.59
N LYS A 101 -15.57 -19.47 14.83
CA LYS A 101 -15.41 -18.64 16.04
C LYS A 101 -13.99 -18.07 16.12
N VAL A 102 -12.97 -18.86 15.79
CA VAL A 102 -11.59 -18.35 15.71
C VAL A 102 -11.47 -17.26 14.65
N CYS A 103 -12.06 -17.46 13.46
CA CYS A 103 -12.09 -16.41 12.43
C CYS A 103 -12.79 -15.13 12.92
N SER A 104 -13.90 -15.26 13.65
CA SER A 104 -14.63 -14.12 14.24
C SER A 104 -13.70 -13.32 15.17
N THR A 105 -13.04 -13.99 16.11
CA THR A 105 -12.06 -13.34 17.02
C THR A 105 -10.90 -12.69 16.26
N VAL A 106 -10.35 -13.36 15.24
CA VAL A 106 -9.24 -12.79 14.46
C VAL A 106 -9.66 -11.56 13.67
N PHE A 107 -10.89 -11.51 13.14
CA PHE A 107 -11.38 -10.33 12.44
C PHE A 107 -11.69 -9.17 13.38
N ASP A 108 -12.26 -9.43 14.56
CA ASP A 108 -12.46 -8.42 15.59
C ASP A 108 -11.12 -7.83 16.07
N ASP A 109 -10.15 -8.70 16.41
CA ASP A 109 -8.80 -8.28 16.78
C ASP A 109 -8.12 -7.46 15.68
N ALA A 110 -8.32 -7.81 14.42
CA ALA A 110 -7.76 -7.08 13.29
C ALA A 110 -8.39 -5.68 13.15
N VAL A 111 -9.70 -5.55 13.37
CA VAL A 111 -10.39 -4.25 13.39
C VAL A 111 -9.87 -3.38 14.52
N ASP A 112 -9.76 -3.93 15.73
CA ASP A 112 -9.29 -3.17 16.90
C ASP A 112 -7.85 -2.68 16.72
N ARG A 113 -6.93 -3.57 16.32
CA ARG A 113 -5.52 -3.20 16.05
C ARG A 113 -5.39 -2.16 14.95
N LEU A 114 -6.27 -2.21 13.94
CA LEU A 114 -6.25 -1.23 12.86
C LEU A 114 -6.79 0.13 13.32
N ASN A 115 -7.81 0.16 14.17
CA ASN A 115 -8.29 1.40 14.80
C ASN A 115 -7.21 2.04 15.67
N ASP A 116 -6.47 1.24 16.44
CA ASP A 116 -5.34 1.71 17.24
C ASP A 116 -4.25 2.30 16.35
N SER A 117 -3.96 1.64 15.22
CA SER A 117 -2.99 2.11 14.23
C SER A 117 -3.41 3.44 13.58
N ILE A 118 -4.70 3.60 13.24
CA ILE A 118 -5.22 4.86 12.70
C ILE A 118 -5.15 5.97 13.77
N SER A 119 -5.45 5.65 15.02
CA SER A 119 -5.42 6.60 16.13
C SER A 119 -4.00 7.07 16.44
N SER A 120 -3.01 6.17 16.44
CA SER A 120 -1.60 6.52 16.68
C SER A 120 -1.01 7.42 15.60
N MET A 121 -1.48 7.29 14.36
CA MET A 121 -1.12 8.21 13.27
C MET A 121 -1.65 9.63 13.43
N VAL A 122 -2.73 9.82 14.17
CA VAL A 122 -3.25 11.17 14.50
C VAL A 122 -2.39 11.80 15.60
N VAL A 123 -1.79 10.98 16.46
CA VAL A 123 -0.92 11.39 17.57
C VAL A 123 0.55 11.39 17.11
N GLY A 124 0.91 12.27 16.18
CA GLY A 124 2.30 12.72 15.88
C GLY A 124 3.39 11.69 15.50
N GLU A 125 3.64 10.68 16.33
CA GLU A 125 4.72 9.69 16.24
C GLU A 125 4.57 8.76 15.02
N GLY A 126 3.33 8.44 14.63
CA GLY A 126 3.05 7.63 13.43
C GLY A 126 3.36 8.38 12.13
N LEU A 127 3.32 9.71 12.12
CA LEU A 127 3.63 10.51 10.94
C LEU A 127 5.14 10.50 10.65
N SER A 128 5.97 10.67 11.69
CA SER A 128 7.43 10.62 11.55
C SER A 128 7.96 9.31 10.98
N ALA A 129 7.37 8.17 11.38
CA ALA A 129 7.75 6.87 10.84
C ALA A 129 7.39 6.71 9.34
N VAL A 130 6.30 7.34 8.90
CA VAL A 130 5.89 7.35 7.49
C VAL A 130 6.77 8.29 6.67
N ASP A 131 7.18 9.42 7.23
CA ASP A 131 8.12 10.35 6.61
C ASP A 131 9.51 9.72 6.44
N ASP A 132 10.01 8.99 7.45
CA ASP A 132 11.26 8.22 7.36
C ASP A 132 11.20 7.15 6.25
N PHE A 133 10.07 6.45 6.12
CA PHE A 133 9.83 5.49 5.05
C PHE A 133 9.83 6.18 3.67
N ALA A 134 9.19 7.34 3.55
CA ALA A 134 9.23 8.13 2.31
C ALA A 134 10.66 8.58 1.96
N LEU A 135 11.45 9.01 2.96
CA LEU A 135 12.87 9.35 2.81
C LEU A 135 13.70 8.15 2.33
N PHE A 136 13.46 6.96 2.85
CA PHE A 136 14.11 5.74 2.41
C PHE A 136 13.79 5.41 0.93
N PHE A 137 12.52 5.52 0.54
CA PHE A 137 12.08 5.31 -0.85
C PHE A 137 12.66 6.34 -1.82
N LEU A 138 12.75 7.60 -1.42
CA LEU A 138 13.40 8.64 -2.22
C LEU A 138 14.90 8.39 -2.35
N ALA A 139 15.57 7.98 -1.27
CA ALA A 139 17.00 7.68 -1.28
C ALA A 139 17.39 6.46 -2.16
N HIS A 140 16.43 5.57 -2.46
CA HIS A 140 16.65 4.39 -3.30
C HIS A 140 16.05 4.51 -4.71
N ARG A 141 15.42 5.64 -5.05
CA ARG A 141 14.90 5.91 -6.39
C ARG A 141 15.97 6.36 -7.39
N ASP A 142 17.11 6.83 -6.91
CA ASP A 142 18.27 7.32 -7.71
C ASP A 142 19.40 6.29 -7.88
N ARG A 143 19.19 5.01 -7.51
CA ARG A 143 20.18 3.93 -7.66
C ARG A 143 19.57 2.72 -8.35
#